data_AF-A0A4Q7CLL2-F1
#
_entry.id   AF-A0A4Q7CLL2-F1
#
_cell.length_a   1.000
_cell.length_b   1.000
_cell.length_c   1.000
_cell.angle_alpha   90.00
_cell.angle_beta   90.00
_cell.angle_gamma   90.00
#
_symmetry.space_group_name_H-M   'P 1'
#
loop_
_entity.id
_entity.type
_entity.pdbx_description
1 polymer ?
#
loop_
_entity_poly.entity_id
_entity_poly.type
_entity_poly.pdbx_seq_one_letter_code
_entity_poly.pdbx_strand_id
1 'polypeptide(L)'
;SKANLEKSEAAYEELLQKEIIPNIKEESSKEIQSHELEAIEDCLNKKVEELTDDIESSNDTEQRKILRSERTELKKHKKVITECKEKKEKYEEQKKILGTRNSYSKTDNDATFMRMKDDHMRNGQLKP
;
A
#
# COMPACT_ATOMS: atom_id res chain seq x y z
N SER A 1 -9.07 8.79 -35.96
CA SER A 1 -8.40 8.45 -34.68
C SER A 1 -9.32 8.37 -33.45
N LYS A 2 -10.66 8.42 -33.56
CA LYS A 2 -11.57 7.95 -32.48
C LYS A 2 -12.28 6.65 -32.83
N ALA A 3 -12.76 6.55 -34.07
CA ALA A 3 -13.40 5.35 -34.59
C ALA A 3 -12.53 4.08 -34.54
N ASN A 4 -11.20 4.18 -34.61
CA ASN A 4 -10.32 3.02 -34.45
C ASN A 4 -10.19 2.58 -32.98
N LEU A 5 -10.22 3.54 -32.04
CA LEU A 5 -10.18 3.28 -30.61
C LEU A 5 -11.47 2.55 -30.19
N GLU A 6 -12.60 3.07 -30.64
CA GLU A 6 -13.94 2.52 -30.39
C GLU A 6 -14.09 1.11 -30.97
N LYS A 7 -13.56 0.86 -32.18
CA LYS A 7 -13.49 -0.49 -32.77
C LYS A 7 -12.62 -1.44 -31.96
N SER A 8 -11.47 -0.97 -31.45
CA SER A 8 -10.59 -1.80 -30.63
C SER A 8 -11.20 -2.11 -29.25
N GLU A 9 -11.95 -1.18 -28.67
CA GLU A 9 -12.68 -1.38 -27.42
C GLU A 9 -13.82 -2.38 -27.59
N ALA A 10 -14.63 -2.24 -28.65
CA ALA A 10 -15.69 -3.18 -28.97
C ALA A 10 -15.15 -4.60 -29.22
N ALA A 11 -14.03 -4.72 -29.94
CA ALA A 11 -13.37 -6.02 -30.15
C ALA A 11 -12.90 -6.65 -28.82
N TYR A 12 -12.34 -5.84 -27.91
CA TYR A 12 -11.95 -6.33 -26.58
C TYR A 12 -13.17 -6.84 -25.78
N GLU A 13 -14.26 -6.07 -25.75
CA GLU A 13 -15.49 -6.45 -25.04
C GLU A 13 -16.12 -7.72 -25.61
N GLU A 14 -16.13 -7.89 -26.93
CA GLU A 14 -16.61 -9.10 -27.60
C GLU A 14 -15.76 -10.32 -27.23
N LEU A 15 -14.43 -10.18 -27.21
CA LEU A 15 -13.51 -11.26 -26.81
C LEU A 15 -13.65 -11.62 -25.33
N LEU A 16 -13.93 -10.64 -24.48
CA LEU A 16 -14.24 -10.85 -23.06
C LEU A 16 -15.58 -11.58 -22.87
N GLN A 17 -16.64 -11.16 -23.56
CA GLN A 17 -17.95 -11.81 -23.54
C GLN A 17 -17.90 -13.27 -24.01
N LYS A 18 -17.00 -13.58 -24.95
CA LYS A 18 -16.75 -14.95 -25.43
C LYS A 18 -15.77 -15.75 -24.58
N GLU A 19 -15.31 -15.20 -23.45
CA GLU A 19 -14.33 -15.82 -22.54
C GLU A 19 -13.00 -16.22 -23.21
N ILE A 20 -12.64 -15.58 -24.34
CA ILE A 20 -11.41 -15.87 -25.09
C ILE A 20 -10.20 -15.24 -24.40
N ILE A 21 -10.41 -14.05 -23.83
CA ILE A 21 -9.38 -13.26 -23.12
C ILE A 21 -9.92 -12.95 -21.72
N PRO A 22 -9.09 -13.05 -20.67
CA PRO A 22 -9.49 -12.66 -19.32
C PRO A 22 -9.86 -11.17 -19.24
N ASN A 23 -10.61 -10.78 -18.21
CA ASN A 23 -10.83 -9.36 -17.96
C ASN A 23 -9.53 -8.70 -17.48
N ILE A 24 -8.89 -7.96 -18.38
CA ILE A 24 -7.64 -7.21 -18.15
C ILE A 24 -7.96 -5.73 -17.84
N LYS A 25 -9.14 -5.24 -18.20
CA LYS A 25 -9.61 -3.89 -17.84
C LYS A 25 -10.10 -3.93 -16.38
N GLU A 26 -9.22 -3.58 -15.45
CA GLU A 26 -9.62 -3.29 -14.07
C GLU A 26 -10.59 -2.09 -14.07
N GLU A 27 -11.86 -2.33 -13.74
CA GLU A 27 -12.89 -1.30 -13.56
C GLU A 27 -12.69 -0.56 -12.22
N SER A 28 -11.59 0.17 -12.09
CA SER A 28 -11.45 1.27 -11.12
C SER A 28 -10.15 2.00 -11.43
N SER A 29 -10.23 3.05 -12.23
CA SER A 29 -9.10 3.96 -12.47
C SER A 29 -8.72 4.81 -11.25
N LYS A 30 -9.38 4.62 -10.11
CA LYS A 30 -9.08 5.32 -8.86
C LYS A 30 -8.25 4.41 -7.97
N GLU A 31 -6.97 4.74 -7.86
CA GLU A 31 -6.10 4.25 -6.79
C GLU A 31 -6.79 4.52 -5.44
N ILE A 32 -6.85 3.52 -4.56
CA ILE A 32 -7.41 3.69 -3.21
C ILE A 32 -6.60 4.78 -2.52
N GLN A 33 -7.26 5.87 -2.14
CA GLN A 33 -6.63 7.03 -1.52
C GLN A 33 -6.30 6.74 -0.05
N SER A 34 -5.32 7.46 0.51
CA SER A 34 -4.87 7.22 1.90
C SER A 34 -6.02 7.43 2.91
N HIS A 35 -6.91 8.39 2.67
CA HIS A 35 -8.09 8.64 3.49
C HIS A 35 -9.13 7.51 3.42
N GLU A 36 -9.21 6.80 2.29
CA GLU A 36 -10.11 5.66 2.13
C GLU A 36 -9.60 4.46 2.94
N LEU A 37 -8.27 4.22 2.93
CA LEU A 37 -7.64 3.20 3.78
C LEU A 37 -7.85 3.49 5.27
N GLU A 38 -7.74 4.75 5.67
CA GLU A 38 -7.98 5.18 7.05
C GLU A 38 -9.44 4.99 7.47
N ALA A 39 -10.40 5.37 6.61
CA ALA A 39 -11.81 5.13 6.87
C ALA A 39 -12.14 3.63 6.98
N ILE A 40 -11.52 2.78 6.15
CA ILE A 40 -11.67 1.32 6.23
C ILE A 40 -11.09 0.80 7.55
N GLU A 41 -9.89 1.26 7.94
CA GLU A 41 -9.26 0.89 9.21
C GLU A 41 -10.15 1.23 10.41
N ASP A 42 -10.73 2.43 10.44
CA ASP A 42 -11.65 2.88 11.48
C ASP A 42 -12.93 2.03 11.54
N CYS A 43 -13.50 1.69 10.38
CA CYS A 43 -14.68 0.82 10.32
C CYS A 43 -14.37 -0.59 10.85
N LEU A 44 -13.20 -1.15 10.50
CA LEU A 44 -12.76 -2.44 11.00
C LEU A 44 -12.51 -2.41 12.51
N ASN A 45 -11.96 -1.31 13.04
CA ASN A 45 -11.73 -1.13 14.47
C ASN A 45 -13.05 -1.17 15.25
N LYS A 46 -14.02 -0.33 14.86
CA LYS A 46 -15.34 -0.28 15.49
C LYS A 46 -16.01 -1.65 15.49
N LYS A 47 -15.98 -2.35 14.36
CA LYS A 47 -16.60 -3.68 14.24
C LYS A 47 -15.89 -4.75 15.09
N VAL A 48 -14.57 -4.64 15.28
CA VAL A 48 -13.82 -5.53 16.17
C VAL A 48 -14.12 -5.24 17.65
N GLU A 49 -14.35 -3.97 18.00
CA GLU A 49 -14.79 -3.55 19.34
C GLU A 49 -16.19 -4.07 19.63
N GLU A 50 -17.16 -3.83 18.73
CA GLU A 50 -18.53 -4.36 18.82
C GLU A 50 -18.54 -5.89 19.05
N LEU A 51 -17.81 -6.65 18.22
CA LEU A 51 -17.71 -8.10 18.39
C LEU A 51 -17.03 -8.49 19.72
N THR A 52 -16.16 -7.66 20.26
CA THR A 52 -15.51 -7.94 21.55
C THR A 52 -16.52 -7.75 22.69
N ASP A 53 -17.33 -6.69 22.65
CA ASP A 53 -18.40 -6.44 23.60
C ASP A 53 -19.50 -7.52 23.53
N ASP A 54 -19.84 -7.98 22.31
CA ASP A 54 -20.79 -9.09 22.10
C ASP A 54 -20.27 -10.42 22.66
N ILE A 55 -18.96 -10.67 22.56
CA ILE A 55 -18.33 -11.86 23.17
C ILE A 55 -18.35 -11.79 24.69
N GLU A 56 -18.20 -10.61 25.28
CA GLU A 56 -18.22 -10.40 26.73
C GLU A 56 -19.63 -10.50 27.32
N SER A 57 -20.63 -9.99 26.61
CA SER A 57 -22.04 -10.02 27.01
C SER A 57 -22.72 -11.36 26.78
N SER A 58 -22.25 -12.16 25.82
CA SER A 58 -22.83 -13.47 25.52
C SER A 58 -22.44 -14.53 26.57
N ASN A 59 -23.45 -15.19 27.14
CA ASN A 59 -23.27 -16.30 28.07
C ASN A 59 -23.14 -17.66 27.37
N ASP A 60 -23.54 -17.77 26.10
CA ASP A 60 -23.49 -19.01 25.34
C ASP A 60 -22.07 -19.29 24.81
N THR A 61 -21.60 -20.53 24.95
CA THR A 61 -20.28 -20.95 24.50
C THR A 61 -20.19 -21.08 22.98
N GLU A 62 -21.26 -21.54 22.33
CA GLU A 62 -21.25 -21.74 20.87
C GLU A 62 -21.34 -20.40 20.14
N GLN A 63 -22.21 -19.48 20.57
CA GLN A 63 -22.25 -18.11 20.06
C GLN A 63 -20.90 -17.40 20.20
N ARG A 64 -20.24 -17.45 21.37
CA ARG A 64 -18.91 -16.85 21.55
C ARG A 64 -17.85 -17.44 20.61
N LYS A 65 -17.95 -18.72 20.26
CA LYS A 65 -17.02 -19.36 19.32
C LYS A 65 -17.20 -18.80 17.90
N ILE A 66 -18.44 -18.64 17.45
CA ILE A 66 -18.77 -18.04 16.15
C ILE A 66 -18.26 -16.59 16.10
N LEU A 67 -18.60 -15.76 17.09
CA LEU A 67 -18.17 -14.35 17.16
C LEU A 67 -16.64 -14.21 17.20
N ARG A 68 -15.93 -15.10 17.91
CA ARG A 68 -14.45 -15.12 17.91
C ARG A 68 -13.88 -15.43 16.53
N SER A 69 -14.52 -16.33 15.78
CA SER A 69 -14.07 -16.67 14.43
C SER A 69 -14.22 -15.47 13.48
N GLU A 70 -15.37 -14.80 13.51
CA GLU A 70 -15.64 -13.58 12.73
C GLU A 70 -14.68 -12.44 13.08
N ARG A 71 -14.46 -12.21 14.39
CA ARG A 71 -13.50 -11.22 14.87
C ARG A 71 -12.07 -11.52 14.39
N THR A 72 -11.71 -12.81 14.29
CA THR A 72 -10.39 -13.22 13.81
C THR A 72 -10.22 -12.91 12.33
N GLU A 73 -11.23 -13.16 11.49
CA GLU A 73 -11.21 -12.78 10.08
C GLU A 73 -11.11 -11.25 9.91
N LEU A 74 -11.90 -10.47 10.65
CA LEU A 74 -11.79 -9.01 10.62
C LEU A 74 -10.40 -8.50 11.03
N LYS A 75 -9.77 -9.10 12.03
CA LYS A 75 -8.39 -8.76 12.43
C LYS A 75 -7.37 -9.06 11.32
N LYS A 76 -7.56 -10.13 10.54
CA LYS A 76 -6.70 -10.39 9.36
C LYS A 76 -6.84 -9.30 8.31
N HIS A 77 -8.08 -8.91 7.98
CA HIS A 77 -8.32 -7.82 7.03
C HIS A 77 -7.73 -6.49 7.52
N LYS A 78 -7.92 -6.17 8.82
CA LYS A 78 -7.30 -4.98 9.43
C LYS A 78 -5.79 -4.98 9.23
N LYS A 79 -5.11 -6.09 9.51
CA LYS A 79 -3.67 -6.21 9.31
C LYS A 79 -3.24 -5.89 7.88
N VAL A 80 -3.96 -6.42 6.89
CA VAL A 80 -3.68 -6.14 5.47
C VAL A 80 -3.85 -4.66 5.14
N ILE A 81 -4.91 -4.02 5.65
CA ILE A 81 -5.15 -2.58 5.42
C ILE A 81 -4.03 -1.73 6.05
N THR A 82 -3.64 -2.02 7.29
CA THR A 82 -2.53 -1.32 7.96
C THR A 82 -1.22 -1.50 7.18
N GLU A 83 -0.88 -2.71 6.75
CA GLU A 83 0.31 -2.96 5.92
C GLU A 83 0.27 -2.20 4.58
N CYS A 84 -0.90 -2.08 3.95
CA CYS A 84 -1.08 -1.30 2.73
C CYS A 84 -0.88 0.19 2.98
N LYS A 85 -1.39 0.73 4.11
CA LYS A 85 -1.21 2.12 4.52
C LYS A 85 0.27 2.44 4.71
N GLU A 86 0.99 1.63 5.50
CA GLU A 86 2.43 1.79 5.76
C GLU A 86 3.26 1.77 4.45
N LYS A 87 2.95 0.82 3.56
CA LYS A 87 3.62 0.75 2.25
C LYS A 87 3.38 2.00 1.41
N LYS A 88 2.14 2.51 1.41
CA LYS A 88 1.78 3.71 0.67
C LYS A 88 2.52 4.94 1.18
N GLU A 89 2.54 5.15 2.50
CA GLU A 89 3.31 6.22 3.14
C GLU A 89 4.80 6.14 2.78
N LYS A 90 5.39 4.95 2.87
CA LYS A 90 6.78 4.71 2.48
C LYS A 90 7.05 5.04 1.01
N TYR A 91 6.14 4.66 0.11
CA TYR A 91 6.28 5.00 -1.31
C TYR A 91 6.20 6.50 -1.56
N GLU A 92 5.31 7.22 -0.86
CA GLU A 92 5.22 8.68 -0.94
C GLU A 92 6.51 9.35 -0.46
N GLU A 93 7.09 8.88 0.64
CA GLU A 93 8.40 9.35 1.14
C GLU A 93 9.52 9.08 0.15
N GLN A 94 9.60 7.86 -0.39
CA GLN A 94 10.59 7.49 -1.40
C GLN A 94 10.44 8.36 -2.66
N LYS A 95 9.22 8.63 -3.11
CA LYS A 95 8.95 9.53 -4.23
C LYS A 95 9.41 10.96 -3.94
N LYS A 96 9.22 11.45 -2.71
CA LYS A 96 9.76 12.76 -2.27
C LYS A 96 11.30 12.77 -2.29
N ILE A 97 11.95 11.71 -1.83
CA ILE A 97 13.42 11.57 -1.84
C ILE A 97 13.95 11.55 -3.29
N LEU A 98 13.28 10.82 -4.19
CA LEU A 98 13.64 10.75 -5.60
C LEU A 98 13.55 12.12 -6.29
N GLY A 99 12.53 12.91 -5.94
CA GLY A 99 12.34 14.26 -6.47
C GLY A 99 12.28 14.28 -8.01
N THR A 100 13.18 15.05 -8.63
CA THR A 100 13.29 15.18 -10.10
C THR A 100 14.29 14.23 -10.73
N ARG A 101 14.96 13.36 -9.94
CA ARG A 101 16.02 12.49 -10.44
C ARG A 101 15.44 11.19 -10.99
N ASN A 102 16.14 10.63 -11.97
CA ASN A 102 15.77 9.35 -12.58
C ASN A 102 16.48 8.13 -11.93
N SER A 103 17.34 8.33 -10.92
CA SER A 103 18.12 7.25 -10.30
C SER A 103 18.46 7.50 -8.83
N TYR A 104 18.29 6.49 -7.99
CA TYR A 104 18.61 6.53 -6.55
C TYR A 104 20.13 6.54 -6.24
N SER A 105 21.00 6.14 -7.18
CA SER A 105 22.46 6.11 -6.99
C SER A 105 23.12 7.48 -6.76
N LYS A 106 22.41 8.57 -7.07
CA LYS A 106 22.87 9.95 -6.87
C LYS A 106 22.20 10.62 -5.66
N THR A 107 21.55 9.82 -4.83
CA THR A 107 20.67 10.27 -3.74
C THR A 107 21.00 9.48 -2.48
N ASP A 108 22.27 9.53 -2.07
CA ASP A 108 22.68 8.98 -0.78
C ASP A 108 22.46 10.05 0.29
N ASN A 109 21.26 10.06 0.88
CA ASN A 109 20.88 10.99 1.95
C ASN A 109 21.74 10.81 3.21
N ASP A 110 22.31 9.61 3.40
CA ASP A 110 23.15 9.25 4.54
C ASP A 110 24.64 9.34 4.21
N ALA A 111 25.01 9.93 3.05
CA ALA A 111 26.38 10.20 2.66
C ALA A 111 27.04 11.17 3.66
N THR A 112 27.53 10.62 4.75
CA THR A 112 28.50 11.26 5.61
C THR A 112 29.82 11.28 4.84
N PHE A 113 30.46 12.44 4.75
CA PHE A 113 31.80 12.55 4.16
C PHE A 113 32.69 11.54 4.89
N MET A 114 32.95 10.39 4.25
CA MET A 114 33.82 9.37 4.81
C MET A 114 35.14 10.07 5.11
N ARG A 115 35.47 10.22 6.39
CA ARG A 115 36.77 10.70 6.82
C ARG A 115 37.77 9.74 6.18
N MET A 116 38.46 10.16 5.13
CA MET A 116 39.55 9.36 4.58
C MET A 116 40.42 8.95 5.76
N LYS A 117 40.81 7.67 5.83
CA LYS A 117 41.85 7.23 6.77
C LYS A 117 42.93 8.30 6.76
N ASP A 118 43.30 8.77 7.96
CA ASP A 118 44.26 9.84 8.16
C ASP A 118 45.32 9.79 7.06
N ASP A 119 45.34 10.85 6.26
CA ASP A 119 46.31 11.03 5.20
C ASP A 119 47.67 10.61 5.75
N HIS A 120 48.24 9.50 5.23
CA HIS A 120 49.55 9.02 5.67
C HIS A 120 50.63 10.11 5.48
N MET A 121 50.32 11.16 4.71
CA MET A 121 51.17 12.32 4.44
C MET A 121 50.80 13.59 5.22
N ARG A 122 49.83 13.57 6.15
CA ARG A 122 49.41 14.70 7.01
C ARG A 122 49.19 16.05 6.30
N ASN A 123 48.85 16.09 5.02
CA ASN A 123 48.60 17.33 4.29
C ASN A 123 47.11 17.68 4.28
N GLY A 124 46.54 17.77 5.50
CA GLY A 124 45.15 18.15 5.72
C GLY A 124 44.92 19.65 5.65
N GLN A 125 45.02 20.24 4.46
CA GLN A 125 44.56 21.62 4.24
C GLN A 125 43.66 21.69 3.00
N LEU A 126 42.35 21.82 3.24
CA LEU A 126 41.44 22.33 2.21
C LEU A 126 41.76 23.82 2.01
N LYS A 127 41.95 24.20 0.75
CA LYS A 127 42.17 25.60 0.35
C LYS A 127 40.95 26.46 0.75
N PRO A 128 41.17 27.74 1.11
CA PRO A 128 40.09 28.66 1.49
C PRO A 128 39.08 28.88 0.36
#